data_AF-A0A7Z6UIY9-F1
#
_entry.id   AF-A0A7Z6UIY9-F1
#
_cell.length_a   1.000
_cell.length_b   1.000
_cell.length_c   1.000
_cell.angle_alpha   90.00
_cell.angle_beta   90.00
_cell.angle_gamma   90.00
#
_symmetry.space_group_name_H-M   'P 1'
#
loop_
_entity.id
_entity.type
_entity.pdbx_description
1 polymer ?
#
loop_
_entity_poly.entity_id
_entity_poly.type
_entity_poly.pdbx_seq_one_letter_code
_entity_poly.pdbx_strand_id
1 'polypeptide(L)'
;MALPASTPPRAKKRFAFIRTLRWYSWLLLAVVLGYGLSHIMHWDDRGLLWLKERFESNEERSASIWLPDYHVDIDAKALPGMEKDEASDLSYSPATKTLFAVMGKNAFLVELTLTGDVLRKIPLVGWSNPEGVAVMNDGLIAITDERQHKLTIVKVTADTSTLNIADFPQYELGKSANQNKGFEGIAWDPRRQQLLLGEERPPALFTWQSNGSDVLKGDKQKLPNRSLDMRNLSSLSIDPRTGHMLALSADSHLLLEVDEQGEQVSFMTLLGGMNGLKNTIPRAEGVALDEAGTLYMVSEPNLFYSFRKH
;
A
#
# COMPACT_ATOMS: atom_id res chain seq x y z
N MET A 1 -23.28 -39.55 67.89
CA MET A 1 -22.93 -38.39 67.06
C MET A 1 -22.46 -38.90 65.71
N ALA A 2 -23.28 -38.80 64.67
CA ALA A 2 -22.92 -39.16 63.30
C ALA A 2 -22.83 -37.87 62.48
N LEU A 3 -21.69 -37.65 61.82
CA LEU A 3 -21.44 -36.49 60.95
C LEU A 3 -22.28 -36.62 59.66
N PRO A 4 -22.87 -35.53 59.13
CA PRO A 4 -23.62 -35.59 57.88
C PRO A 4 -22.67 -35.74 56.69
N ALA A 5 -23.03 -36.61 55.76
CA ALA A 5 -22.32 -36.78 54.50
C ALA A 5 -22.40 -35.51 53.65
N SER A 6 -21.24 -35.03 53.20
CA SER A 6 -21.10 -33.92 52.26
C SER A 6 -21.59 -34.31 50.86
N THR A 7 -22.64 -33.65 50.35
CA THR A 7 -23.03 -33.73 48.93
C THR A 7 -21.95 -33.13 48.03
N PRO A 8 -21.59 -33.76 46.89
CA PRO A 8 -20.61 -33.19 45.96
C PRO A 8 -21.23 -31.99 45.21
N PRO A 9 -20.41 -31.03 44.74
CA PRO A 9 -20.92 -29.88 44.02
C PRO A 9 -21.51 -30.32 42.67
N ARG A 10 -22.71 -29.83 42.37
CA ARG A 10 -23.42 -30.04 41.11
C ARG A 10 -22.56 -29.51 39.97
N ALA A 11 -21.98 -30.41 39.16
CA ALA A 11 -21.22 -30.03 37.97
C ALA A 11 -22.10 -29.14 37.08
N LYS A 12 -21.65 -27.89 36.86
CA LYS A 12 -22.34 -26.90 36.03
C LYS A 12 -22.47 -27.45 34.61
N LYS A 13 -23.68 -27.93 34.24
CA LYS A 13 -24.08 -28.32 32.87
C LYS A 13 -24.17 -27.10 31.94
N ARG A 14 -23.12 -26.27 31.84
CA ARG A 14 -23.13 -25.04 31.04
C ARG A 14 -23.04 -25.29 29.52
N PHE A 15 -22.91 -26.55 29.08
CA PHE A 15 -22.73 -26.89 27.65
C PHE A 15 -23.59 -28.06 27.14
N ALA A 16 -24.58 -28.54 27.91
CA ALA A 16 -25.42 -29.66 27.48
C ALA A 16 -26.25 -29.35 26.22
N PHE A 17 -26.60 -28.07 26.01
CA PHE A 17 -27.38 -27.59 24.87
C PHE A 17 -26.61 -27.62 23.53
N ILE A 18 -25.28 -27.57 23.57
CA ILE A 18 -24.44 -27.62 22.36
C ILE A 18 -24.48 -29.01 21.70
N ARG A 19 -24.66 -30.07 22.50
CA ARG A 19 -24.77 -31.46 22.00
C ARG A 19 -26.14 -31.81 21.41
N THR A 20 -27.15 -30.97 21.60
CA THR A 20 -28.51 -31.15 21.06
C THR A 20 -28.78 -30.35 19.79
N LEU A 21 -27.80 -29.57 19.32
CA LEU A 21 -27.94 -28.75 18.12
C LEU A 21 -27.97 -29.65 16.87
N ARG A 22 -29.00 -29.51 16.04
CA ARG A 22 -29.16 -30.26 14.80
C ARG A 22 -28.10 -29.83 13.78
N TRP A 23 -27.73 -30.72 12.85
CA TRP A 23 -26.64 -30.49 11.89
C TRP A 23 -26.82 -29.20 11.06
N TYR A 24 -28.06 -28.81 10.74
CA TYR A 24 -28.33 -27.56 10.01
C TYR A 24 -28.03 -26.30 10.82
N SER A 25 -28.06 -26.34 12.16
CA SER A 25 -27.66 -25.20 13.01
C SER A 25 -26.15 -25.00 12.98
N TRP A 26 -25.38 -26.09 12.91
CA TRP A 26 -23.94 -26.03 12.69
C TRP A 26 -23.60 -25.53 11.29
N LEU A 27 -24.36 -25.96 10.28
CA LEU A 27 -24.23 -25.46 8.91
C LEU A 27 -24.54 -23.96 8.85
N LEU A 28 -25.63 -23.51 9.46
CA LEU A 28 -25.98 -22.09 9.54
C LEU A 28 -24.89 -21.28 10.24
N LEU A 29 -24.37 -21.77 11.37
CA LEU A 29 -23.27 -21.11 12.07
C LEU A 29 -22.02 -21.02 11.20
N ALA A 30 -21.66 -22.09 10.49
CA ALA A 30 -20.53 -22.09 9.56
C ALA A 30 -20.73 -21.09 8.40
N VAL A 31 -21.94 -20.98 7.85
CA VAL A 31 -22.28 -20.00 6.81
C VAL A 31 -22.18 -18.57 7.34
N VAL A 32 -22.73 -18.29 8.53
CA VAL A 32 -22.67 -16.95 9.15
C VAL A 32 -21.24 -16.56 9.47
N LEU A 33 -20.45 -17.47 10.04
CA LEU A 33 -19.03 -17.24 10.32
C LEU A 33 -18.23 -17.05 9.02
N GLY A 34 -18.50 -17.87 8.00
CA GLY A 34 -17.87 -17.76 6.68
C GLY A 34 -18.19 -16.45 5.99
N TYR A 35 -19.46 -16.01 6.01
CA TYR A 35 -19.87 -14.71 5.47
C TYR A 35 -19.24 -13.56 6.25
N GLY A 36 -19.25 -13.62 7.59
CA GLY A 36 -18.60 -12.60 8.42
C GLY A 36 -17.10 -12.48 8.13
N LEU A 37 -16.41 -13.61 7.92
CA LEU A 37 -15.00 -13.62 7.52
C LEU A 37 -14.81 -13.06 6.11
N SER A 38 -15.66 -13.45 5.15
CA SER A 38 -15.64 -12.94 3.77
C SER A 38 -15.74 -11.41 3.74
N HIS A 39 -16.68 -10.86 4.51
CA HIS A 39 -16.91 -9.42 4.62
C HIS A 39 -15.72 -8.68 5.25
N ILE A 40 -15.15 -9.20 6.34
CA ILE A 40 -13.95 -8.61 6.96
C ILE A 40 -12.73 -8.65 6.02
N MET A 41 -12.66 -9.65 5.15
CA MET A 41 -11.57 -9.81 4.19
C MET A 41 -11.84 -9.09 2.85
N HIS A 42 -12.98 -8.42 2.70
CA HIS A 42 -13.44 -7.80 1.45
C HIS A 42 -13.48 -8.78 0.26
N TRP A 43 -13.77 -10.06 0.49
CA TRP A 43 -13.84 -11.06 -0.58
C TRP A 43 -15.14 -10.94 -1.40
N ASP A 44 -16.21 -10.47 -0.76
CA ASP A 44 -17.48 -10.10 -1.38
C ASP A 44 -17.28 -8.92 -2.35
N ASP A 45 -16.62 -7.85 -1.91
CA ASP A 45 -16.33 -6.68 -2.73
C ASP A 45 -15.44 -7.03 -3.94
N ARG A 46 -14.40 -7.83 -3.73
CA ARG A 46 -13.55 -8.36 -4.83
C ARG A 46 -14.35 -9.22 -5.81
N GLY A 47 -15.27 -10.05 -5.31
CA GLY A 47 -16.15 -10.85 -6.16
C GLY A 47 -17.08 -9.99 -7.03
N LEU A 48 -17.59 -8.89 -6.47
CA LEU A 48 -18.37 -7.91 -7.20
C LEU A 48 -17.52 -7.17 -8.24
N LEU A 49 -16.32 -6.72 -7.87
CA LEU A 49 -15.40 -6.04 -8.78
C LEU A 49 -15.00 -6.96 -9.95
N TRP A 50 -14.65 -8.20 -9.67
CA TRP A 50 -14.35 -9.21 -10.71
C TRP A 50 -15.54 -9.46 -11.64
N LEU A 51 -16.77 -9.42 -11.12
CA LEU A 51 -17.96 -9.51 -11.96
C LEU A 51 -18.13 -8.26 -12.83
N LYS A 52 -17.93 -7.06 -12.29
CA LYS A 52 -17.98 -5.79 -13.03
C LYS A 52 -16.97 -5.79 -14.19
N GLU A 53 -15.72 -6.18 -13.93
CA GLU A 53 -14.64 -6.25 -14.93
C GLU A 53 -15.04 -7.07 -16.16
N ARG A 54 -15.85 -8.13 -16.00
CA ARG A 54 -16.32 -8.96 -17.12
C ARG A 54 -17.28 -8.27 -18.07
N PHE A 55 -17.94 -7.20 -17.62
CA PHE A 55 -18.90 -6.43 -18.41
C PHE A 55 -18.34 -5.11 -18.92
N GLU A 56 -17.12 -4.74 -18.50
CA GLU A 56 -16.44 -3.51 -18.92
C GLU A 56 -16.13 -3.52 -20.42
N SER A 57 -16.37 -2.39 -21.10
CA SER A 57 -16.13 -2.25 -22.55
C SER A 57 -14.63 -2.20 -22.89
N ASN A 58 -14.28 -2.52 -24.15
CA ASN A 58 -12.88 -2.44 -24.58
C ASN A 58 -12.34 -1.00 -24.54
N GLU A 59 -13.21 -0.02 -24.76
CA GLU A 59 -12.92 1.40 -24.67
C GLU A 59 -12.55 1.80 -23.24
N GLU A 60 -13.34 1.41 -22.24
CA GLU A 60 -13.08 1.67 -20.81
C GLU A 60 -11.79 0.98 -20.34
N ARG A 61 -11.55 -0.27 -20.78
CA ARG A 61 -10.31 -1.00 -20.50
C ARG A 61 -9.08 -0.31 -21.09
N SER A 62 -9.21 0.26 -22.29
CA SER A 62 -8.10 0.99 -22.95
C SER A 62 -7.84 2.35 -22.30
N ALA A 63 -8.88 2.98 -21.75
CA ALA A 63 -8.81 4.25 -21.04
C ALA A 63 -8.30 4.11 -19.59
N SER A 64 -8.16 2.89 -19.07
CA SER A 64 -7.69 2.61 -17.72
C SER A 64 -6.26 2.07 -17.69
N ILE A 65 -5.72 1.92 -16.49
CA ILE A 65 -4.52 1.11 -16.24
C ILE A 65 -4.87 -0.35 -16.49
N TRP A 66 -6.05 -0.83 -16.13
CA TRP A 66 -6.55 -2.17 -16.39
C TRP A 66 -5.60 -3.27 -15.88
N LEU A 67 -5.61 -3.44 -14.56
CA LEU A 67 -4.76 -4.34 -13.80
C LEU A 67 -4.89 -5.84 -14.15
N PRO A 68 -6.05 -6.37 -14.60
CA PRO A 68 -6.18 -7.78 -14.94
C PRO A 68 -5.21 -8.29 -16.02
N ASP A 69 -4.72 -7.41 -16.90
CA ASP A 69 -3.83 -7.80 -18.02
C ASP A 69 -2.35 -7.84 -17.62
N TYR A 70 -1.98 -7.38 -16.42
CA TYR A 70 -0.59 -7.37 -15.98
C TYR A 70 -0.11 -8.76 -15.61
N HIS A 71 1.08 -9.11 -16.07
CA HIS A 71 1.80 -10.32 -15.64
C HIS A 71 3.20 -9.96 -15.18
N VAL A 72 3.72 -10.74 -14.23
CA VAL A 72 5.07 -10.56 -13.71
C VAL A 72 6.11 -10.81 -14.81
N ASP A 73 7.08 -9.90 -14.92
CA ASP A 73 8.22 -9.95 -15.82
C ASP A 73 9.50 -10.26 -15.02
N ILE A 74 9.76 -9.49 -13.96
CA ILE A 74 10.77 -9.81 -12.94
C ILE A 74 10.06 -10.29 -11.67
N ASP A 75 10.31 -11.53 -11.28
CA ASP A 75 9.66 -12.18 -10.14
C ASP A 75 10.65 -12.34 -8.97
N ALA A 76 10.41 -11.60 -7.88
CA ALA A 76 11.10 -11.69 -6.60
C ALA A 76 12.63 -11.56 -6.68
N LYS A 77 13.12 -10.57 -7.43
CA LYS A 77 14.55 -10.27 -7.46
C LYS A 77 14.99 -9.66 -6.13
N ALA A 78 15.92 -10.31 -5.43
CA ALA A 78 16.49 -9.73 -4.23
C ALA A 78 17.32 -8.48 -4.57
N LEU A 79 17.15 -7.42 -3.79
CA LEU A 79 17.93 -6.21 -3.86
C LEU A 79 19.20 -6.36 -3.00
N PRO A 80 20.40 -6.47 -3.60
CA PRO A 80 21.61 -6.80 -2.86
C PRO A 80 22.03 -5.73 -1.87
N GLY A 81 22.53 -6.16 -0.72
CA GLY A 81 23.00 -5.28 0.35
C GLY A 81 21.87 -4.58 1.11
N MET A 82 20.62 -5.05 0.95
CA MET A 82 19.43 -4.56 1.66
C MET A 82 18.70 -5.66 2.43
N GLU A 83 19.36 -6.80 2.65
CA GLU A 83 18.77 -7.99 3.28
C GLU A 83 18.36 -7.79 4.74
N LYS A 84 18.90 -6.75 5.38
CA LYS A 84 18.60 -6.37 6.78
C LYS A 84 17.79 -5.09 6.88
N ASP A 85 17.47 -4.49 5.74
CA ASP A 85 16.64 -3.31 5.61
C ASP A 85 15.18 -3.75 5.36
N GLU A 86 14.27 -2.78 5.33
CA GLU A 86 12.84 -3.00 5.13
C GLU A 86 12.40 -1.96 4.08
N ALA A 87 12.20 -2.42 2.84
CA ALA A 87 11.75 -1.56 1.75
C ALA A 87 10.30 -1.11 2.00
N SER A 88 10.09 0.19 2.07
CA SER A 88 8.83 0.76 2.54
C SER A 88 7.97 1.40 1.45
N ASP A 89 8.57 1.99 0.40
CA ASP A 89 7.82 2.56 -0.71
C ASP A 89 8.71 2.71 -1.96
N LEU A 90 8.10 3.02 -3.11
CA LEU A 90 8.75 3.10 -4.41
C LEU A 90 8.10 4.19 -5.27
N SER A 91 8.90 5.05 -5.91
CA SER A 91 8.41 6.04 -6.88
C SER A 91 9.30 6.09 -8.12
N TYR A 92 8.67 6.33 -9.27
CA TYR A 92 9.36 6.47 -10.55
C TYR A 92 9.81 7.91 -10.81
N SER A 93 11.04 8.06 -11.32
CA SER A 93 11.58 9.34 -11.79
C SER A 93 11.63 9.38 -13.33
N PRO A 94 10.74 10.14 -13.99
CA PRO A 94 10.78 10.28 -15.45
C PRO A 94 12.01 11.05 -15.94
N ALA A 95 12.64 11.86 -15.08
CA ALA A 95 13.81 12.65 -15.43
C ALA A 95 15.06 11.78 -15.62
N THR A 96 15.21 10.76 -14.77
CA THR A 96 16.39 9.87 -14.75
C THR A 96 16.09 8.48 -15.30
N LYS A 97 14.82 8.13 -15.49
CA LYS A 97 14.35 6.78 -15.85
C LYS A 97 14.82 5.73 -14.85
N THR A 98 14.74 6.10 -13.58
CA THR A 98 15.13 5.28 -12.44
C THR A 98 13.99 5.23 -11.44
N LEU A 99 14.09 4.33 -10.47
CA LEU A 99 13.18 4.25 -9.35
C LEU A 99 13.88 4.74 -8.09
N PHE A 100 13.14 5.38 -7.20
CA PHE A 100 13.58 5.73 -5.86
C PHE A 100 12.76 4.94 -4.85
N ALA A 101 13.43 4.30 -3.90
CA ALA A 101 12.79 3.62 -2.78
C ALA A 101 13.35 4.12 -1.45
N VAL A 102 12.53 4.10 -0.41
CA VAL A 102 12.94 4.38 0.97
C VAL A 102 12.96 3.11 1.80
N MET A 103 13.80 3.11 2.83
CA MET A 103 14.02 1.96 3.70
C MET A 103 13.74 2.38 5.14
N GLY A 104 12.68 1.85 5.76
CA GLY A 104 12.19 2.30 7.07
C GLY A 104 13.18 2.02 8.19
N LYS A 105 13.66 0.76 8.28
CA LYS A 105 14.51 0.30 9.38
C LYS A 105 15.87 0.98 9.49
N ASN A 106 16.57 1.12 8.35
CA ASN A 106 17.79 1.89 8.25
C ASN A 106 17.53 3.01 7.24
N ALA A 107 17.44 4.24 7.72
CA ALA A 107 16.98 5.36 6.93
C ALA A 107 17.99 5.73 5.81
N PHE A 108 17.67 5.31 4.59
CA PHE A 108 18.32 5.79 3.37
C PHE A 108 17.35 5.76 2.20
N LEU A 109 17.60 6.63 1.23
CA LEU A 109 16.97 6.61 -0.09
C LEU A 109 17.86 5.79 -1.02
N VAL A 110 17.28 4.86 -1.76
CA VAL A 110 18.00 4.08 -2.78
C VAL A 110 17.50 4.45 -4.16
N GLU A 111 18.44 4.63 -5.09
CA GLU A 111 18.12 4.77 -6.51
C GLU A 111 18.38 3.42 -7.20
N LEU A 112 17.40 2.96 -7.97
CA LEU A 112 17.40 1.67 -8.66
C LEU A 112 17.23 1.87 -10.16
N THR A 113 17.78 0.95 -10.94
CA THR A 113 17.38 0.79 -12.35
C THR A 113 15.94 0.25 -12.42
N LEU A 114 15.32 0.32 -13.61
CA LEU A 114 14.03 -0.32 -13.89
C LEU A 114 14.07 -1.86 -13.81
N THR A 115 15.26 -2.45 -13.71
CA THR A 115 15.47 -3.89 -13.50
C THR A 115 15.77 -4.22 -12.03
N GLY A 116 15.69 -3.26 -11.12
CA GLY A 116 15.94 -3.46 -9.70
C GLY A 116 17.42 -3.62 -9.33
N ASP A 117 18.33 -3.04 -10.11
CA ASP A 117 19.75 -2.96 -9.75
C ASP A 117 20.03 -1.68 -8.96
N VAL A 118 20.78 -1.80 -7.86
CA VAL A 118 21.12 -0.65 -7.00
C VAL A 118 22.15 0.24 -7.69
N LEU A 119 21.79 1.50 -7.92
CA LEU A 119 22.70 2.51 -8.49
C LEU A 119 23.48 3.24 -7.40
N ARG A 120 22.78 3.68 -6.35
CA ARG A 120 23.38 4.33 -5.18
C ARG A 120 22.44 4.32 -3.99
N LYS A 121 23.01 4.51 -2.80
CA LYS A 121 22.29 4.72 -1.55
C LYS A 121 22.66 6.09 -0.99
N ILE A 122 21.66 6.84 -0.55
CA ILE A 122 21.78 8.20 -0.03
C ILE A 122 21.27 8.17 1.42
N PRO A 123 22.14 8.26 2.43
CA PRO A 123 21.73 8.27 3.83
C PRO A 123 20.74 9.40 4.13
N LEU A 124 19.70 9.07 4.90
CA LEU A 124 18.68 10.01 5.37
C LEU A 124 18.97 10.33 6.84
N VAL A 125 19.77 11.37 7.08
CA VAL A 125 20.17 11.79 8.43
C VAL A 125 19.04 12.52 9.14
N GLY A 126 18.64 12.03 10.30
CA GLY A 126 17.58 12.61 11.13
C GLY A 126 16.17 12.08 10.84
N TRP A 127 16.01 11.24 9.81
CA TRP A 127 14.83 10.40 9.67
C TRP A 127 14.89 9.23 10.66
N SER A 128 13.72 8.83 11.12
CA SER A 128 13.51 7.84 12.16
C SER A 128 12.84 6.60 11.59
N ASN A 129 11.83 6.77 10.73
CA ASN A 129 11.16 5.68 10.03
C ASN A 129 10.59 6.20 8.70
N PRO A 130 11.41 6.38 7.65
CA PRO A 130 10.91 6.85 6.36
C PRO A 130 10.07 5.76 5.70
N GLU A 131 8.78 6.03 5.47
CA GLU A 131 7.85 5.02 4.94
C GLU A 131 7.43 5.32 3.50
N GLY A 132 7.04 6.55 3.19
CA GLY A 132 6.58 6.93 1.84
C GLY A 132 7.62 7.73 1.04
N VAL A 133 7.60 7.58 -0.28
CA VAL A 133 8.43 8.36 -1.22
C VAL A 133 7.66 8.76 -2.47
N ALA A 134 7.65 10.04 -2.82
CA ALA A 134 7.06 10.53 -4.07
C ALA A 134 8.03 11.44 -4.81
N VAL A 135 8.38 11.06 -6.05
CA VAL A 135 9.14 11.91 -6.96
C VAL A 135 8.23 13.01 -7.50
N MET A 136 8.67 14.25 -7.32
CA MET A 136 8.00 15.46 -7.77
C MET A 136 8.77 16.08 -8.95
N ASN A 137 8.42 17.31 -9.31
CA ASN A 137 9.09 18.04 -10.38
C ASN A 137 10.51 18.45 -9.99
N ASP A 138 11.35 18.71 -11.00
CA ASP A 138 12.71 19.24 -10.85
C ASP A 138 13.62 18.43 -9.92
N GLY A 139 13.43 17.11 -9.76
CA GLY A 139 14.25 16.30 -8.85
C GLY A 139 13.97 16.57 -7.36
N LEU A 140 12.81 17.17 -7.05
CA LEU A 140 12.29 17.18 -5.70
C LEU A 140 11.69 15.80 -5.37
N ILE A 141 11.82 15.38 -4.12
CA ILE A 141 11.25 14.14 -3.60
C ILE A 141 10.60 14.45 -2.25
N ALA A 142 9.33 14.08 -2.10
CA ALA A 142 8.64 14.12 -0.82
C ALA A 142 8.82 12.78 -0.10
N ILE A 143 9.19 12.82 1.18
CA ILE A 143 9.41 11.63 2.01
C ILE A 143 8.59 11.77 3.29
N THR A 144 7.79 10.76 3.63
CA THR A 144 7.08 10.71 4.92
C THR A 144 7.92 9.98 5.97
N ASP A 145 7.85 10.43 7.21
CA ASP A 145 8.40 9.74 8.38
C ASP A 145 7.25 9.40 9.33
N GLU A 146 7.00 8.11 9.48
CA GLU A 146 5.85 7.61 10.23
C GLU A 146 5.96 7.92 11.72
N ARG A 147 7.17 7.76 12.29
CA ARG A 147 7.42 7.90 13.72
C ARG A 147 7.48 9.36 14.16
N GLN A 148 7.91 10.25 13.27
CA GLN A 148 7.90 11.69 13.51
C GLN A 148 6.60 12.36 13.09
N HIS A 149 5.74 11.67 12.33
CA HIS A 149 4.53 12.21 11.70
C HIS A 149 4.81 13.45 10.84
N LYS A 150 5.90 13.41 10.08
CA LYS A 150 6.36 14.53 9.24
C LYS A 150 6.50 14.12 7.79
N LEU A 151 6.30 15.10 6.91
CA LEU A 151 6.70 15.04 5.52
C LEU A 151 7.84 16.02 5.30
N THR A 152 8.87 15.61 4.55
CA THR A 152 9.99 16.47 4.16
C THR A 152 10.13 16.47 2.65
N ILE A 153 10.30 17.64 2.05
CA ILE A 153 10.56 17.76 0.60
C ILE A 153 12.04 18.07 0.40
N VAL A 154 12.75 17.14 -0.22
CA VAL A 154 14.20 17.21 -0.44
C VAL A 154 14.52 17.43 -1.92
N LYS A 155 15.69 17.99 -2.21
CA LYS A 155 16.23 18.07 -3.57
C LYS A 155 17.29 16.99 -3.76
N VAL A 156 17.12 16.15 -4.78
CA VAL A 156 18.09 15.12 -5.16
C VAL A 156 18.68 15.46 -6.52
N THR A 157 20.00 15.49 -6.59
CA THR A 157 20.78 15.68 -7.82
C THR A 157 21.73 14.49 -8.02
N ALA A 158 22.47 14.47 -9.13
CA ALA A 158 23.50 13.46 -9.38
C ALA A 158 24.60 13.45 -8.30
N ASP A 159 24.89 14.61 -7.69
CA ASP A 159 25.95 14.78 -6.70
C ASP A 159 25.48 14.57 -5.24
N THR A 160 24.18 14.39 -5.02
CA THR A 160 23.63 14.13 -3.69
C THR A 160 24.18 12.81 -3.15
N SER A 161 24.92 12.88 -2.05
CA SER A 161 25.53 11.74 -1.35
C SER A 161 24.94 11.52 0.04
N THR A 162 24.27 12.52 0.62
CA THR A 162 23.55 12.45 1.89
C THR A 162 22.43 13.49 1.89
N LEU A 163 21.40 13.27 2.70
CA LEU A 163 20.36 14.25 2.99
C LEU A 163 20.25 14.39 4.50
N ASN A 164 20.16 15.62 5.01
CA ASN A 164 19.92 15.89 6.42
C ASN A 164 18.59 16.61 6.57
N ILE A 165 17.67 16.04 7.35
CA ILE A 165 16.29 16.52 7.48
C ILE A 165 16.20 17.99 7.94
N ALA A 166 17.21 18.47 8.68
CA ALA A 166 17.26 19.83 9.19
C ALA A 166 17.44 20.89 8.08
N ASP A 167 17.92 20.49 6.90
CA ASP A 167 18.22 21.41 5.79
C ASP A 167 17.01 21.66 4.88
N PHE A 168 15.87 21.02 5.15
CA PHE A 168 14.71 20.99 4.26
C PHE A 168 13.39 21.39 4.94
N PRO A 169 12.40 21.89 4.17
CA PRO A 169 11.07 22.15 4.68
C PRO A 169 10.41 20.88 5.27
N GLN A 170 9.88 21.01 6.48
CA GLN A 170 9.17 19.95 7.20
C GLN A 170 7.70 20.34 7.41
N TYR A 171 6.82 19.37 7.17
CA TYR A 171 5.38 19.54 7.24
C TYR A 171 4.78 18.53 8.21
N GLU A 172 3.97 19.01 9.15
CA GLU A 172 3.28 18.13 10.09
C GLU A 172 2.15 17.39 9.38
N LEU A 173 2.21 16.05 9.41
CA LEU A 173 1.14 15.21 8.89
C LEU A 173 -0.03 15.08 9.90
N GLY A 174 0.19 15.50 11.15
CA GLY A 174 -0.81 15.43 12.21
C GLY A 174 -0.97 14.02 12.79
N LYS A 175 -1.83 13.91 13.79
CA LYS A 175 -2.06 12.64 14.51
C LYS A 175 -3.01 11.76 13.71
N SER A 176 -2.60 10.53 13.44
CA SER A 176 -3.49 9.48 12.95
C SER A 176 -4.40 8.98 14.07
N ALA A 177 -5.51 8.32 13.71
CA ALA A 177 -6.41 7.71 14.69
C ALA A 177 -5.72 6.63 15.55
N ASN A 178 -4.68 6.00 15.01
CA ASN A 178 -3.83 5.07 15.71
C ASN A 178 -2.41 5.64 15.81
N GLN A 179 -2.03 6.18 16.96
CA GLN A 179 -0.78 6.96 17.15
C GLN A 179 0.52 6.22 16.75
N ASN A 180 0.47 4.90 16.53
CA ASN A 180 1.59 4.07 16.09
C ASN A 180 1.49 3.59 14.62
N LYS A 181 0.50 4.05 13.86
CA LYS A 181 0.31 3.75 12.43
C LYS A 181 0.06 5.05 11.68
N GLY A 182 1.01 5.46 10.87
CA GLY A 182 1.08 6.80 10.27
C GLY A 182 0.66 6.87 8.80
N PHE A 183 1.24 7.85 8.11
CA PHE A 183 1.10 8.06 6.66
C PHE A 183 2.20 7.28 5.93
N GLU A 184 1.82 6.12 5.39
CA GLU A 184 2.72 5.22 4.65
C GLU A 184 2.67 5.56 3.16
N GLY A 185 1.46 5.67 2.58
CA GLY A 185 1.31 5.98 1.15
C GLY A 185 1.49 7.46 0.82
N ILE A 186 2.22 7.75 -0.25
CA ILE A 186 2.33 9.09 -0.84
C ILE A 186 2.46 9.02 -2.36
N ALA A 187 1.82 9.93 -3.09
CA ALA A 187 2.00 10.05 -4.53
C ALA A 187 1.95 11.52 -4.97
N TRP A 188 2.71 11.85 -6.02
CA TRP A 188 2.61 13.14 -6.69
C TRP A 188 1.56 13.06 -7.81
N ASP A 189 0.54 13.93 -7.77
CA ASP A 189 -0.40 14.13 -8.87
C ASP A 189 0.00 15.40 -9.64
N PRO A 190 0.73 15.27 -10.76
CA PRO A 190 1.14 16.43 -11.56
C PRO A 190 -0.04 17.09 -12.29
N ARG A 191 -1.17 16.40 -12.52
CA ARG A 191 -2.34 16.97 -13.20
C ARG A 191 -3.09 17.92 -12.29
N ARG A 192 -3.21 17.58 -11.01
CA ARG A 192 -3.86 18.41 -9.98
C ARG A 192 -2.90 19.26 -9.16
N GLN A 193 -1.59 19.10 -9.36
CA GLN A 193 -0.55 19.81 -8.61
C GLN A 193 -0.69 19.62 -7.10
N GLN A 194 -0.80 18.37 -6.66
CA GLN A 194 -1.00 18.04 -5.25
C GLN A 194 -0.27 16.74 -4.88
N LEU A 195 0.07 16.62 -3.61
CA LEU A 195 0.43 15.33 -3.03
C LEU A 195 -0.85 14.63 -2.59
N LEU A 196 -0.96 13.35 -2.94
CA LEU A 196 -1.90 12.42 -2.34
C LEU A 196 -1.19 11.69 -1.20
N LEU A 197 -1.86 11.54 -0.07
CA LEU A 197 -1.34 10.96 1.15
C LEU A 197 -2.30 9.89 1.67
N GLY A 198 -1.76 8.77 2.14
CA GLY A 198 -2.51 7.61 2.62
C GLY A 198 -2.17 7.26 4.07
N GLU A 199 -3.18 7.20 4.94
CA GLU A 199 -3.05 6.55 6.24
C GLU A 199 -3.25 5.04 6.08
N GLU A 200 -2.44 4.23 6.77
CA GLU A 200 -2.45 2.78 6.60
C GLU A 200 -3.71 2.11 7.16
N ARG A 201 -4.07 2.40 8.42
CA ARG A 201 -5.17 1.73 9.13
C ARG A 201 -5.99 2.66 10.05
N PRO A 202 -7.31 2.77 9.85
CA PRO A 202 -8.03 2.34 8.64
C PRO A 202 -7.54 3.12 7.41
N PRO A 203 -7.57 2.53 6.20
CA PRO A 203 -7.23 3.25 4.98
C PRO A 203 -7.97 4.57 4.86
N ALA A 204 -7.24 5.67 4.70
CA ALA A 204 -7.82 6.99 4.48
C ALA A 204 -6.93 7.83 3.58
N LEU A 205 -7.55 8.58 2.67
CA LEU A 205 -6.84 9.42 1.71
C LEU A 205 -6.96 10.89 2.06
N PHE A 206 -5.88 11.62 1.81
CA PHE A 206 -5.76 13.05 2.00
C PHE A 206 -5.03 13.68 0.83
N THR A 207 -5.30 14.96 0.56
CA THR A 207 -4.55 15.74 -0.42
C THR A 207 -3.89 16.94 0.24
N TRP A 208 -2.74 17.34 -0.30
CA TRP A 208 -2.07 18.59 0.08
C TRP A 208 -1.61 19.33 -1.17
N GLN A 209 -2.13 20.53 -1.35
CA GLN A 209 -1.85 21.35 -2.53
C GLN A 209 -0.38 21.74 -2.62
N SER A 210 0.15 21.72 -3.83
CA SER A 210 1.50 22.17 -4.18
C SER A 210 1.46 22.87 -5.54
N ASN A 211 2.61 23.29 -6.02
CA ASN A 211 2.84 23.70 -7.40
C ASN A 211 4.07 22.99 -7.99
N GLY A 212 4.40 21.82 -7.42
CA GLY A 212 5.60 21.07 -7.77
C GLY A 212 6.89 21.67 -7.20
N SER A 213 6.80 22.68 -6.32
CA SER A 213 7.94 23.18 -5.56
C SER A 213 8.11 22.45 -4.23
N ASP A 214 9.14 22.82 -3.48
CA ASP A 214 9.42 22.39 -2.12
C ASP A 214 8.48 23.02 -1.07
N VAL A 215 7.49 23.82 -1.52
CA VAL A 215 6.51 24.48 -0.66
C VAL A 215 5.09 23.94 -0.87
N LEU A 216 4.51 23.38 0.19
CA LEU A 216 3.08 23.04 0.24
C LEU A 216 2.21 24.26 0.57
N LYS A 217 0.98 24.27 0.02
CA LYS A 217 0.03 25.38 0.14
C LYS A 217 -1.20 24.97 0.93
N GLY A 218 -1.60 25.85 1.84
CA GLY A 218 -2.79 25.63 2.68
C GLY A 218 -2.67 24.39 3.56
N ASP A 219 -3.82 23.87 3.99
CA ASP A 219 -3.90 22.73 4.90
C ASP A 219 -4.17 21.43 4.15
N LYS A 220 -3.61 20.34 4.66
CA LYS A 220 -3.95 18.97 4.25
C LYS A 220 -5.45 18.72 4.41
N GLN A 221 -6.11 18.24 3.36
CA GLN A 221 -7.55 17.96 3.33
C GLN A 221 -7.82 16.46 3.28
N LYS A 222 -8.78 15.97 4.05
CA LYS A 222 -9.25 14.58 3.95
C LYS A 222 -10.17 14.43 2.73
N LEU A 223 -9.98 13.37 1.94
CA LEU A 223 -10.91 13.05 0.85
C LEU A 223 -12.13 12.30 1.43
N PRO A 224 -13.35 12.89 1.40
CA PRO A 224 -14.54 12.24 1.90
C PRO A 224 -14.99 11.10 0.97
N ASN A 225 -15.65 10.10 1.54
CA ASN A 225 -16.37 9.04 0.81
C ASN A 225 -15.53 8.18 -0.15
N ARG A 226 -14.21 8.10 0.03
CA ARG A 226 -13.37 7.11 -0.67
C ARG A 226 -13.09 5.92 0.24
N SER A 227 -14.03 4.97 0.27
CA SER A 227 -13.76 3.65 0.84
C SER A 227 -12.96 2.83 -0.14
N LEU A 228 -11.82 2.32 0.31
CA LEU A 228 -11.02 1.35 -0.43
C LEU A 228 -11.35 -0.04 0.12
N ASP A 229 -11.67 -0.99 -0.76
CA ASP A 229 -12.05 -2.36 -0.36
C ASP A 229 -10.79 -3.20 -0.06
N MET A 230 -10.02 -2.71 0.91
CA MET A 230 -8.74 -3.26 1.34
C MET A 230 -8.56 -3.09 2.85
N ARG A 231 -7.75 -3.97 3.43
CA ARG A 231 -7.53 -4.03 4.89
C ARG A 231 -6.54 -2.98 5.41
N ASN A 232 -5.61 -2.55 4.57
CA ASN A 232 -4.59 -1.55 4.88
C ASN A 232 -4.14 -0.87 3.59
N LEU A 233 -3.53 0.32 3.69
CA LEU A 233 -2.94 1.02 2.55
C LEU A 233 -1.43 1.16 2.78
N SER A 234 -0.62 0.45 2.00
CA SER A 234 0.84 0.49 2.13
C SER A 234 1.48 1.53 1.20
N SER A 235 1.00 1.66 -0.04
CA SER A 235 1.57 2.62 -1.00
C SER A 235 0.55 3.12 -2.01
N LEU A 236 0.90 4.25 -2.63
CA LEU A 236 0.11 4.96 -3.62
C LEU A 236 0.97 5.29 -4.85
N SER A 237 0.36 5.23 -6.03
CA SER A 237 0.93 5.80 -7.25
C SER A 237 -0.18 6.45 -8.07
N ILE A 238 0.18 7.40 -8.94
CA ILE A 238 -0.76 8.04 -9.87
C ILE A 238 -0.26 7.76 -11.29
N ASP A 239 -1.11 7.24 -12.16
CA ASP A 239 -0.82 7.17 -13.59
C ASP A 239 -1.10 8.55 -14.21
N PRO A 240 -0.07 9.29 -14.68
CA PRO A 240 -0.30 10.61 -15.26
C PRO A 240 -1.10 10.56 -16.57
N ARG A 241 -1.15 9.42 -17.27
CA ARG A 241 -1.90 9.26 -18.52
C ARG A 241 -3.40 9.26 -18.26
N THR A 242 -3.85 8.51 -17.27
CA THR A 242 -5.28 8.32 -16.96
C THR A 242 -5.75 9.22 -15.82
N GLY A 243 -4.83 9.61 -14.93
CA GLY A 243 -5.15 10.29 -13.67
C GLY A 243 -5.64 9.33 -12.60
N HIS A 244 -5.63 8.03 -12.88
CA HIS A 244 -6.07 7.00 -11.95
C HIS A 244 -5.01 6.79 -10.88
N MET A 245 -5.50 6.45 -9.70
CA MET A 245 -4.70 6.08 -8.54
C MET A 245 -4.54 4.56 -8.49
N LEU A 246 -3.32 4.13 -8.22
CA LEU A 246 -3.01 2.79 -7.74
C LEU A 246 -2.91 2.83 -6.22
N ALA A 247 -3.63 1.95 -5.55
CA ALA A 247 -3.59 1.77 -4.10
C ALA A 247 -3.17 0.34 -3.76
N LEU A 248 -2.05 0.21 -3.06
CA LEU A 248 -1.45 -1.07 -2.68
C LEU A 248 -1.85 -1.47 -1.26
N SER A 249 -2.15 -2.76 -1.07
CA SER A 249 -2.43 -3.32 0.25
C SER A 249 -1.65 -4.59 0.49
N ALA A 250 -0.67 -4.49 1.38
CA ALA A 250 0.12 -5.62 1.87
C ALA A 250 -0.77 -6.70 2.53
N ASP A 251 -1.64 -6.33 3.47
CA ASP A 251 -2.51 -7.28 4.21
C ASP A 251 -3.53 -7.98 3.31
N SER A 252 -3.88 -7.36 2.18
CA SER A 252 -4.88 -7.84 1.25
C SER A 252 -4.30 -8.66 0.09
N HIS A 253 -2.97 -8.60 -0.10
CA HIS A 253 -2.27 -9.05 -1.32
C HIS A 253 -2.97 -8.53 -2.57
N LEU A 254 -3.17 -7.21 -2.63
CA LEU A 254 -4.02 -6.55 -3.61
C LEU A 254 -3.38 -5.25 -4.09
N LEU A 255 -3.45 -5.03 -5.40
CA LEU A 255 -3.31 -3.72 -6.00
C LEU A 255 -4.66 -3.32 -6.59
N LEU A 256 -5.13 -2.13 -6.25
CA LEU A 256 -6.42 -1.60 -6.66
C LEU A 256 -6.23 -0.36 -7.54
N GLU A 257 -6.95 -0.31 -8.66
CA GLU A 257 -7.06 0.87 -9.50
C GLU A 257 -8.34 1.64 -9.15
N VAL A 258 -8.18 2.95 -8.96
CA VAL A 258 -9.27 3.86 -8.62
C VAL A 258 -9.25 5.06 -9.56
N ASP A 259 -10.39 5.41 -10.13
CA ASP A 259 -10.49 6.54 -11.05
C ASP A 259 -10.42 7.92 -10.36
N GLU A 260 -10.53 8.97 -11.17
CA GLU A 260 -10.49 10.36 -10.71
C GLU A 260 -11.68 10.73 -9.80
N GLN A 261 -12.80 10.00 -9.90
CA GLN A 261 -14.02 10.17 -9.10
C GLN A 261 -13.91 9.44 -7.76
N GLY A 262 -13.08 8.40 -7.68
CA GLY A 262 -12.92 7.56 -6.50
C GLY A 262 -13.57 6.18 -6.64
N GLU A 263 -14.03 5.81 -7.83
CA GLU A 263 -14.61 4.51 -8.12
C GLU A 263 -13.52 3.48 -8.40
N GLN A 264 -13.74 2.25 -7.94
CA GLN A 264 -12.83 1.14 -8.16
C GLN A 264 -13.03 0.57 -9.56
N VAL A 265 -11.99 0.65 -10.37
CA VAL A 265 -12.03 0.32 -11.81
C VAL A 265 -11.61 -1.12 -12.05
N SER A 266 -10.46 -1.51 -11.50
CA SER A 266 -9.89 -2.84 -11.71
C SER A 266 -8.97 -3.22 -10.56
N PHE A 267 -8.62 -4.50 -10.46
CA PHE A 267 -7.63 -4.96 -9.47
C PHE A 267 -6.70 -6.04 -10.00
N MET A 268 -5.57 -6.20 -9.31
CA MET A 268 -4.66 -7.33 -9.46
C MET A 268 -4.39 -7.95 -8.09
N THR A 269 -4.51 -9.27 -8.00
CA THR A 269 -4.12 -10.01 -6.80
C THR A 269 -2.63 -10.35 -6.84
N LEU A 270 -1.99 -10.29 -5.68
CA LEU A 270 -0.56 -10.55 -5.49
C LEU A 270 -0.30 -11.95 -4.93
N LEU A 271 -1.23 -12.88 -5.18
CA LEU A 271 -1.19 -14.26 -4.71
C LEU A 271 -0.46 -15.17 -5.71
N GLY A 272 0.23 -16.19 -5.20
CA GLY A 272 0.93 -17.17 -6.04
C GLY A 272 -0.02 -17.88 -7.01
N GLY A 273 0.46 -18.10 -8.24
CA GLY A 273 -0.31 -18.69 -9.34
C GLY A 273 -1.18 -17.70 -10.12
N MET A 274 -1.31 -16.45 -9.64
CA MET A 274 -2.06 -15.39 -10.31
C MET A 274 -1.10 -14.42 -10.99
N ASN A 275 -1.50 -13.84 -12.13
CA ASN A 275 -0.72 -12.83 -12.86
C ASN A 275 0.74 -13.27 -13.13
N GLY A 276 0.96 -14.59 -13.30
CA GLY A 276 2.28 -15.20 -13.52
C GLY A 276 3.17 -15.38 -12.29
N LEU A 277 2.77 -14.90 -11.11
CA LEU A 277 3.57 -14.99 -9.87
C LEU A 277 3.83 -16.45 -9.47
N LYS A 278 5.08 -16.79 -9.16
CA LYS A 278 5.40 -18.13 -8.62
C LYS A 278 4.90 -18.32 -7.20
N ASN A 279 5.03 -17.28 -6.37
CA ASN A 279 4.62 -17.29 -4.98
C ASN A 279 3.86 -15.99 -4.66
N THR A 280 3.06 -16.02 -3.59
CA THR A 280 2.45 -14.80 -3.05
C THR A 280 3.53 -13.79 -2.68
N ILE A 281 3.36 -12.53 -3.10
CA ILE A 281 4.26 -11.44 -2.69
C ILE A 281 4.15 -11.29 -1.17
N PRO A 282 5.23 -11.49 -0.40
CA PRO A 282 5.13 -11.65 1.05
C PRO A 282 4.48 -10.46 1.75
N ARG A 283 4.91 -9.25 1.38
CA ARG A 283 4.49 -8.00 2.01
C ARG A 283 4.80 -6.84 1.07
N ALA A 284 3.87 -6.52 0.17
CA ALA A 284 4.06 -5.52 -0.87
C ALA A 284 3.90 -4.11 -0.28
N GLU A 285 4.97 -3.33 -0.32
CA GLU A 285 5.02 -2.04 0.40
C GLU A 285 5.16 -0.84 -0.53
N GLY A 286 5.74 -0.95 -1.73
CA GLY A 286 5.85 0.17 -2.68
C GLY A 286 5.37 -0.18 -4.08
N VAL A 287 4.71 0.75 -4.76
CA VAL A 287 4.29 0.60 -6.16
C VAL A 287 4.61 1.85 -6.99
N ALA A 288 5.11 1.65 -8.21
CA ALA A 288 5.33 2.74 -9.16
C ALA A 288 4.92 2.32 -10.58
N LEU A 289 4.59 3.29 -11.43
CA LEU A 289 4.29 3.11 -12.85
C LEU A 289 5.18 4.03 -13.68
N ASP A 290 5.81 3.51 -14.74
CA ASP A 290 6.55 4.35 -15.70
C ASP A 290 5.69 4.85 -16.86
N GLU A 291 6.27 5.67 -17.74
CA GLU A 291 5.59 6.21 -18.93
C GLU A 291 5.19 5.14 -19.96
N ALA A 292 5.78 3.95 -19.90
CA ALA A 292 5.45 2.82 -20.77
C ALA A 292 4.31 1.97 -20.20
N GLY A 293 3.85 2.26 -18.98
CA GLY A 293 2.86 1.46 -18.27
C GLY A 293 3.45 0.18 -17.66
N THR A 294 4.77 0.11 -17.46
CA THR A 294 5.38 -0.96 -16.67
C THR A 294 5.13 -0.65 -15.20
N LEU A 295 4.63 -1.65 -14.48
CA LEU A 295 4.41 -1.55 -13.04
C LEU A 295 5.61 -2.13 -12.30
N TYR A 296 6.08 -1.43 -11.29
CA TYR A 296 7.17 -1.84 -10.43
C TYR A 296 6.67 -1.96 -9.00
N MET A 297 7.22 -2.92 -8.26
CA MET A 297 6.84 -3.13 -6.87
C MET A 297 8.03 -3.56 -6.03
N VAL A 298 8.07 -3.10 -4.78
CA VAL A 298 8.97 -3.62 -3.76
C VAL A 298 8.18 -4.33 -2.66
N SER A 299 8.81 -5.35 -2.07
CA SER A 299 8.25 -6.10 -0.96
C SER A 299 9.31 -6.34 0.11
N GLU A 300 8.89 -6.27 1.38
CA GLU A 300 9.77 -6.58 2.49
C GLU A 300 10.33 -8.03 2.43
N PRO A 301 11.57 -8.25 2.90
CA PRO A 301 12.50 -7.19 3.33
C PRO A 301 13.10 -6.42 2.14
N ASN A 302 13.40 -7.11 1.03
CA ASN A 302 14.20 -6.54 -0.06
C ASN A 302 13.93 -7.18 -1.43
N LEU A 303 12.68 -7.48 -1.75
CA LEU A 303 12.31 -8.06 -3.05
C LEU A 303 11.84 -6.98 -4.02
N PHE A 304 12.20 -7.15 -5.29
CA PHE A 304 11.82 -6.30 -6.40
C PHE A 304 11.03 -7.11 -7.45
N TYR A 305 10.02 -6.48 -8.01
CA TYR A 305 9.16 -7.02 -9.05
C TYR A 305 8.94 -6.00 -10.17
N SER A 306 8.76 -6.49 -11.38
CA SER A 306 8.17 -5.72 -12.48
C SER A 306 7.02 -6.51 -13.12
N PHE A 307 6.03 -5.80 -13.64
CA PHE A 307 4.87 -6.36 -14.32
C PHE A 307 4.60 -5.60 -15.61
N ARG A 308 4.15 -6.31 -16.64
CA ARG A 308 3.80 -5.76 -17.95
C ARG A 308 2.45 -6.28 -18.41
N LYS A 309 1.74 -5.49 -19.21
CA LYS A 309 0.51 -5.92 -19.89
C LYS A 309 0.83 -6.93 -20.99
N HIS A 310 -0.03 -7.93 -21.14
CA HIS A 310 0.01 -8.94 -22.20
C HIS A 310 -1.33 -9.08 -22.92
#